data_AF-A0A0M3QTG3-F1
#
_entry.id   AF-A0A0M3QTG3-F1
#
_cell.length_a   1.000
_cell.length_b   1.000
_cell.length_c   1.000
_cell.angle_alpha   90.00
_cell.angle_beta   90.00
_cell.angle_gamma   90.00
#
_symmetry.space_group_name_H-M   'P 1'
#
loop_
_entity.id
_entity.type
_entity.pdbx_description
1 polymer ?
#
loop_
_entity_poly.entity_id
_entity_poly.type
_entity_poly.pdbx_seq_one_letter_code
_entity_poly.pdbx_strand_id
1 'polypeptide(L)'
;MLLPLSMCLLLVLGLERQLIVARTTRDRCQATPSHSGLCTPSTMGIYFDEETQRCHFVGCSSKRLFNSLEDCDKICNNARHTKIRNRSQNSKTNETTN
;
A
#
# COMPACT_ATOMS: atom_id res chain seq x y z
N MET A 1 8.05 34.47 -31.24
CA MET A 1 8.81 33.79 -30.16
C MET A 1 7.99 33.46 -28.90
N LEU A 2 6.72 33.85 -28.77
CA LEU A 2 5.90 33.49 -27.59
C LEU A 2 5.26 32.08 -27.65
N LEU A 3 4.99 31.57 -28.85
CA LEU A 3 4.46 30.21 -29.07
C LEU A 3 5.34 29.08 -28.50
N PRO A 4 6.68 29.06 -28.70
CA PRO A 4 7.53 28.00 -28.14
C PRO A 4 7.62 28.06 -26.62
N LEU A 5 7.58 29.26 -26.03
CA LEU A 5 7.60 29.46 -24.57
C LEU A 5 6.32 28.94 -23.92
N SER A 6 5.17 29.17 -24.54
CA SER A 6 3.87 28.66 -24.11
C SER A 6 3.81 27.12 -24.18
N MET A 7 4.32 26.53 -25.26
CA MET A 7 4.41 25.07 -25.38
C MET A 7 5.36 24.46 -24.34
N CYS A 8 6.50 25.07 -24.08
CA CYS A 8 7.39 24.64 -22.99
C CYS A 8 6.71 24.70 -21.62
N LEU A 9 5.97 25.77 -21.34
CA LEU A 9 5.25 25.91 -20.07
C LEU A 9 4.19 24.81 -19.89
N LEU A 10 3.45 24.48 -20.95
CA LEU A 10 2.45 23.40 -20.95
C LEU A 10 3.09 22.02 -20.80
N LEU A 11 4.26 21.79 -21.40
CA LEU A 11 5.02 20.54 -21.25
C LEU A 11 5.57 20.38 -19.83
N VAL A 12 6.12 21.44 -19.24
CA VAL A 12 6.62 21.43 -17.84
C VAL A 12 5.48 21.19 -16.85
N LEU A 13 4.35 21.88 -17.00
CA LEU A 13 3.16 21.68 -16.17
C LEU A 13 2.52 20.29 -16.35
N GLY A 14 2.63 19.71 -17.56
CA GLY A 14 2.18 18.35 -17.85
C GLY A 14 3.05 17.27 -17.21
N LEU A 15 4.37 17.48 -17.15
CA LEU A 15 5.34 16.54 -16.58
C LEU A 15 5.22 16.47 -15.04
N GLU A 16 5.04 17.62 -14.38
CA GLU A 16 4.85 17.73 -12.92
C GLU A 16 3.63 16.93 -12.43
N ARG A 17 2.58 16.80 -13.26
CA ARG A 17 1.37 16.04 -12.89
C ARG A 17 1.63 14.53 -12.77
N GLN A 18 2.59 13.98 -13.49
CA GLN A 18 2.87 12.54 -13.48
C GLN A 18 3.62 12.09 -12.22
N LEU A 19 4.38 12.98 -11.59
CA LEU A 19 5.17 12.65 -10.40
C LEU A 19 4.30 12.53 -9.13
N ILE A 20 3.20 13.30 -9.05
CA ILE A 20 2.28 13.27 -7.90
C ILE A 20 1.47 11.95 -7.85
N VAL A 21 1.29 11.30 -9.00
CA VAL A 21 0.58 10.02 -9.15
C VAL A 21 1.51 8.81 -8.90
N ALA A 22 2.78 9.04 -8.56
CA ALA A 22 3.71 7.99 -8.14
C ALA A 22 3.72 7.78 -6.61
N ARG A 23 2.68 8.22 -5.88
CA ARG A 23 2.44 7.69 -4.53
C ARG A 23 2.06 6.22 -4.69
N THR A 24 3.05 5.36 -4.60
CA THR A 24 2.85 3.93 -4.41
C THR A 24 1.92 3.76 -3.21
N THR A 25 0.65 3.48 -3.48
CA THR A 25 -0.30 3.09 -2.44
C THR A 25 0.23 1.77 -1.91
N ARG A 26 1.01 1.84 -0.82
CA ARG A 26 1.58 0.68 -0.15
C ARG A 26 0.44 -0.28 0.13
N ASP A 27 0.55 -1.50 -0.37
CA ASP A 27 -0.51 -2.50 -0.23
C ASP A 27 -0.82 -2.69 1.26
N ARG A 28 -2.07 -2.47 1.64
CA ARG A 28 -2.53 -2.60 3.04
C ARG A 28 -2.35 -4.04 3.54
N CYS A 29 -2.33 -5.02 2.64
CA CYS A 29 -2.10 -6.42 2.95
C CYS A 29 -0.64 -6.74 3.30
N GLN A 30 0.30 -5.86 2.94
CA GLN A 30 1.74 -5.97 3.28
C GLN A 30 2.16 -4.94 4.34
N ALA A 31 1.20 -4.22 4.92
CA ALA A 31 1.47 -3.19 5.90
C ALA A 31 1.57 -3.80 7.29
N THR A 32 2.70 -3.57 7.96
CA THR A 32 2.86 -3.90 9.38
C THR A 32 2.04 -2.92 10.21
N PRO A 33 1.26 -3.39 11.21
CA PRO A 33 0.53 -2.49 12.09
C PRO A 33 1.52 -1.58 12.82
N SER A 34 1.27 -0.27 12.77
CA SER A 34 2.05 0.70 13.52
C SER A 34 1.54 0.76 14.95
N HIS A 35 2.44 0.67 15.93
CA HIS A 35 2.06 0.77 17.33
C HIS A 35 1.95 2.25 17.76
N SER A 36 0.95 2.58 18.57
CA SER A 36 0.89 3.86 19.28
C SER A 36 1.61 3.78 20.64
N GLY A 37 2.15 4.89 21.13
CA GLY A 37 2.68 4.97 22.50
C GLY A 37 1.58 4.97 23.57
N LEU A 38 0.35 5.32 23.20
CA LEU A 38 -0.84 5.19 24.04
C LEU A 38 -1.70 4.05 23.50
N CYS A 39 -1.78 2.95 24.25
CA CYS A 39 -2.70 1.85 23.95
C CYS A 39 -4.00 2.08 24.71
N THR A 40 -5.11 2.24 23.99
CA THR A 40 -6.45 2.31 24.57
C THR A 40 -7.35 1.24 23.93
N PRO A 41 -8.47 0.85 24.56
CA PRO A 41 -9.40 -0.12 23.96
C PRO A 41 -9.90 0.29 22.56
N SER A 42 -9.95 1.59 22.25
CA SER A 42 -10.35 2.10 20.93
C SER A 42 -9.27 1.98 19.85
N THR A 43 -8.01 1.72 20.24
CA THR A 43 -6.86 1.50 19.32
C THR A 43 -6.76 0.07 18.81
N MET A 44 -7.84 -0.71 18.85
CA MET A 44 -7.87 -2.03 18.21
C MET A 44 -7.73 -1.87 16.69
N GLY A 45 -6.76 -2.59 16.12
CA GLY A 45 -6.51 -2.68 14.68
C GLY A 45 -6.68 -4.10 14.17
N ILE A 46 -6.57 -4.24 12.85
CA ILE A 46 -6.59 -5.51 12.14
C ILE A 46 -5.42 -5.50 11.16
N TYR A 47 -4.73 -6.62 11.01
CA TYR A 47 -3.67 -6.79 10.01
C TYR A 47 -3.81 -8.15 9.31
N PHE A 48 -3.22 -8.26 8.12
CA PHE A 48 -3.14 -9.51 7.37
C PHE A 48 -1.80 -10.18 7.62
N ASP A 49 -1.81 -11.44 8.00
CA ASP A 49 -0.63 -12.27 8.13
C ASP A 49 -0.37 -13.01 6.81
N GLU A 50 0.73 -12.65 6.16
CA GLU A 50 1.12 -13.23 4.88
C GLU A 50 1.55 -14.70 5.00
N GLU A 51 2.10 -15.11 6.16
CA GLU A 51 2.57 -16.49 6.37
C GLU A 51 1.37 -17.43 6.52
N THR A 52 0.39 -17.04 7.31
CA THR A 52 -0.79 -17.87 7.60
C THR A 52 -1.97 -17.61 6.66
N GLN A 53 -1.91 -16.57 5.82
CA GLN A 53 -3.00 -16.14 4.94
C GLN A 53 -4.29 -15.78 5.68
N ARG A 54 -4.17 -15.21 6.88
CA ARG A 54 -5.29 -14.94 7.79
C ARG A 54 -5.28 -13.49 8.28
N CYS A 55 -6.46 -12.95 8.55
CA CYS A 55 -6.62 -11.66 9.20
C CYS A 55 -6.68 -11.82 10.73
N HIS A 56 -5.96 -10.96 11.45
CA HIS A 56 -5.86 -11.00 12.90
C HIS A 56 -6.14 -9.63 13.53
N PHE A 57 -6.73 -9.64 14.72
CA PHE A 57 -6.80 -8.45 15.55
C PHE A 57 -5.42 -8.18 16.15
N VAL A 58 -5.07 -6.90 16.23
CA VAL A 58 -3.88 -6.43 16.92
C VAL A 58 -4.28 -5.27 17.84
N GLY A 59 -3.84 -5.35 19.09
CA GLY A 59 -3.99 -4.25 20.03
C GLY A 59 -3.05 -3.10 19.68
N CYS A 60 -3.39 -1.90 20.15
CA CYS A 60 -2.48 -0.76 20.13
C CYS A 60 -2.02 -0.33 18.73
N SER A 61 -2.94 -0.29 17.77
CA SER A 61 -2.67 0.19 16.43
C SER A 61 -2.95 1.69 16.31
N SER A 62 -1.98 2.46 15.83
CA SER A 62 -2.13 3.90 15.59
C SER A 62 -2.89 4.22 14.30
N LYS A 63 -3.00 3.27 13.37
CA LYS A 63 -3.73 3.43 12.10
C LYS A 63 -4.56 2.19 11.81
N ARG A 64 -5.85 2.39 11.52
CA ARG A 64 -6.72 1.29 11.09
C ARG A 64 -6.40 0.89 9.66
N LEU A 65 -5.83 -0.30 9.50
CA LEU A 65 -5.57 -0.90 8.19
C LEU A 65 -6.80 -1.55 7.59
N PHE A 66 -7.82 -1.92 8.37
CA PHE A 66 -9.09 -2.52 7.91
C PHE A 66 -10.22 -2.19 8.89
N ASN A 67 -11.46 -2.26 8.42
CA ASN A 67 -12.63 -1.96 9.25
C ASN A 67 -13.18 -3.19 9.99
N SER A 68 -13.02 -4.38 9.43
CA SER A 68 -13.43 -5.66 10.00
C SER A 68 -12.55 -6.81 9.48
N LEU A 69 -12.64 -7.98 10.11
CA LEU A 69 -11.92 -9.17 9.61
C LEU A 69 -12.41 -9.56 8.22
N GLU A 70 -13.72 -9.49 8.00
CA GLU A 70 -14.32 -9.79 6.69
C GLU A 70 -13.87 -8.81 5.59
N ASP A 71 -13.72 -7.52 5.90
CA ASP A 71 -13.15 -6.51 5.00
C ASP A 71 -11.70 -6.86 4.64
N CYS A 72 -10.89 -7.22 5.64
CA CYS A 72 -9.51 -7.64 5.46
C CYS A 72 -9.42 -8.89 4.56
N ASP A 73 -10.19 -9.95 4.84
CA ASP A 73 -10.16 -11.19 4.06
C ASP A 73 -10.62 -10.94 2.62
N LYS A 74 -11.71 -10.19 2.42
CA LYS A 74 -12.22 -9.86 1.08
C LYS A 74 -11.20 -9.09 0.23
N ILE A 75 -10.38 -8.25 0.85
CA ILE A 75 -9.37 -7.46 0.14
C ILE A 75 -8.12 -8.31 -0.12
N CYS A 76 -7.55 -8.93 0.92
CA CYS A 76 -6.24 -9.55 0.86
C CYS A 76 -6.24 -10.97 0.27
N ASN A 77 -7.34 -11.72 0.45
CA ASN A 77 -7.51 -13.05 -0.16
C ASN A 77 -8.18 -12.99 -1.54
N ASN A 78 -8.41 -11.80 -2.11
CA ASN A 78 -8.89 -11.67 -3.48
C ASN A 78 -7.82 -12.09 -4.49
N ALA A 79 -8.21 -12.90 -5.49
CA ALA A 79 -7.35 -13.35 -6.58
C ALA A 79 -6.54 -12.22 -7.25
N ARG A 80 -7.10 -11.00 -7.33
CA ARG A 80 -6.38 -9.82 -7.84
C ARG A 80 -5.18 -9.45 -6.94
N HIS A 81 -5.39 -9.38 -5.63
CA HIS A 81 -4.32 -9.07 -4.66
C HIS A 81 -3.29 -10.20 -4.60
N THR A 82 -3.74 -11.47 -4.60
CA THR A 82 -2.85 -12.63 -4.62
C THR A 82 -1.91 -12.59 -5.83
N LYS A 83 -2.43 -12.28 -7.02
CA LYS A 83 -1.62 -12.19 -8.25
C LYS A 83 -0.58 -11.06 -8.18
N ILE A 84 -0.97 -9.90 -7.65
CA ILE A 84 -0.06 -8.74 -7.49
C ILE A 84 1.07 -9.09 -6.50
N ARG A 85 0.73 -9.68 -5.35
CA ARG A 85 1.70 -10.08 -4.34
C ARG A 85 2.68 -11.12 -4.87
N ASN A 86 2.18 -12.17 -5.53
CA ASN A 86 3.04 -13.21 -6.09
C ASN A 86 4.01 -12.64 -7.13
N ARG A 87 3.56 -11.67 -7.94
CA ARG A 87 4.44 -10.94 -8.87
C ARG A 87 5.52 -10.14 -8.13
N SER A 88 5.17 -9.47 -7.04
CA SER A 88 6.10 -8.70 -6.21
C SER A 88 7.10 -9.57 -5.44
N GLN A 89 6.74 -10.79 -5.06
CA GLN A 89 7.66 -11.74 -4.44
C GLN A 89 8.62 -12.29 -5.50
N ASN A 90 8.11 -12.68 -6.67
CA ASN A 90 8.94 -13.21 -7.74
C ASN A 90 9.91 -12.17 -8.31
N SER A 91 9.59 -10.87 -8.19
CA SER A 91 10.47 -9.75 -8.54
C SER A 91 11.54 -9.40 -7.48
N LYS A 92 11.43 -9.93 -6.25
CA LYS A 92 12.48 -9.82 -5.23
C LYS A 92 13.46 -10.98 -5.31
N THR A 93 12.97 -12.18 -5.66
CA THR A 93 13.80 -13.40 -5.75
C THR A 93 14.87 -13.30 -6.84
N ASN A 94 14.57 -12.64 -7.95
CA ASN A 94 15.48 -12.37 -9.05
C ASN A 94 16.43 -11.17 -8.82
N GLU A 95 16.27 -10.37 -7.76
CA GLU A 95 17.24 -9.32 -7.36
C GLU A 95 18.28 -9.83 -6.33
N THR A 96 18.09 -10.99 -5.70
CA THR A 96 19.01 -11.52 -4.67
C THR A 96 20.03 -12.52 -5.25
N THR A 97 20.06 -12.71 -6.56
CA THR A 97 21.04 -13.57 -7.27
C THR A 97 21.86 -12.71 -8.24
N ASN A 98 22.74 -11.86 -7.71
CA ASN A 98 23.91 -11.32 -8.40
C ASN A 98 24.94 -10.84 -7.37
#